data_AF-A0A0K2RGT5-F1
#
_entry.id   AF-A0A0K2RGT5-F1
#
_cell.length_a   1.000
_cell.length_b   1.000
_cell.length_c   1.000
_cell.angle_alpha   90.00
_cell.angle_beta   90.00
_cell.angle_gamma   90.00
#
_symmetry.space_group_name_H-M   'P 1'
#
loop_
_entity.id
_entity.type
_entity.pdbx_description
1 polymer ?
#
loop_
_entity_poly.entity_id
_entity_poly.type
_entity_poly.pdbx_seq_one_letter_code
_entity_poly.pdbx_strand_id
1 'polypeptide(L)'
;MIAPTMAKAALEIMVEGHAANGVTSYPSTWELSSARSVNVLRYLVDHGGISPGHIGAVAFGSARQVNDDSTEALMELNRRVDVVVLSDRPEVVRALIPEALKARAGGQ
;
A
#
# COMPACT_ATOMS: atom_id res chain seq x y z
N MET A 1 10.19 -0.43 -12.76
CA MET A 1 9.00 0.24 -12.17
C MET A 1 7.83 -0.75 -12.19
N ILE A 2 7.03 -0.85 -11.13
CA ILE A 2 5.95 -1.84 -11.01
C ILE A 2 4.62 -1.42 -11.69
N ALA A 3 4.44 -0.12 -11.96
CA ALA A 3 3.21 0.44 -12.53
C ALA A 3 2.73 -0.23 -13.83
N PRO A 4 3.59 -0.53 -14.84
CA PRO A 4 3.13 -1.18 -16.06
C PRO A 4 2.53 -2.58 -15.83
N THR A 5 3.02 -3.30 -14.82
CA THR A 5 2.47 -4.61 -14.44
C THR A 5 1.07 -4.46 -13.84
N MET A 6 0.89 -3.45 -12.98
CA MET A 6 -0.42 -3.18 -12.34
C MET A 6 -1.44 -2.64 -13.34
N ALA A 7 -1.02 -1.75 -14.26
CA ALA A 7 -1.87 -1.21 -15.32
C ALA A 7 -2.44 -2.32 -16.22
N LYS A 8 -1.62 -3.35 -16.54
CA LYS A 8 -2.06 -4.52 -17.30
C LYS A 8 -3.04 -5.41 -16.55
N ALA A 9 -2.90 -5.51 -15.22
CA ALA A 9 -3.81 -6.32 -14.41
C ALA A 9 -5.23 -5.72 -14.36
N ALA A 10 -5.36 -4.41 -14.58
CA ALA A 10 -6.64 -3.67 -14.58
C ALA A 10 -7.49 -3.88 -13.30
N LEU A 11 -6.83 -4.22 -12.19
CA LEU A 11 -7.45 -4.33 -10.87
C LEU A 11 -7.44 -2.97 -10.17
N GLU A 12 -8.31 -2.81 -9.17
CA GLU A 12 -8.34 -1.61 -8.33
C GLU A 12 -7.07 -1.55 -7.45
N ILE A 13 -6.49 -0.37 -7.35
CA ILE A 13 -5.24 -0.11 -6.64
C ILE A 13 -5.52 0.83 -5.48
N MET A 14 -5.00 0.51 -4.29
CA MET A 14 -5.03 1.39 -3.13
C MET A 14 -3.61 1.75 -2.71
N VAL A 15 -3.34 3.04 -2.57
CA VAL A 15 -2.07 3.56 -2.05
C VAL A 15 -2.26 3.96 -0.60
N GLU A 16 -1.66 3.21 0.32
CA GLU A 16 -1.81 3.40 1.76
C GLU A 16 -0.59 4.12 2.34
N GLY A 17 -0.81 5.28 2.93
CA GLY A 17 0.24 6.09 3.56
C GLY A 17 0.35 5.79 5.04
N HIS A 18 1.60 5.61 5.51
CA HIS A 18 1.91 5.38 6.92
C HIS A 18 3.01 6.32 7.41
N ALA A 19 3.02 6.56 8.72
CA ALA A 19 4.03 7.36 9.38
C ALA A 19 4.46 6.70 10.70
N ALA A 20 5.73 6.91 11.08
CA ALA A 20 6.14 6.72 12.46
C ALA A 20 5.41 7.72 13.36
N ASN A 21 5.27 7.38 14.64
CA ASN A 21 4.77 8.29 15.65
C ASN A 21 5.81 9.38 15.95
N GLY A 22 5.33 10.59 16.26
CA GLY A 22 6.20 11.70 16.64
C GLY A 22 5.83 13.03 15.97
N VAL A 23 6.66 14.03 16.23
CA VAL A 23 6.51 15.37 15.66
C VAL A 23 6.87 15.34 14.18
N THR A 24 6.06 15.99 13.38
CA THR A 24 6.28 16.11 11.93
C THR A 24 6.24 17.57 11.53
N SER A 25 6.73 17.91 10.34
CA SER A 25 6.57 19.24 9.76
C SER A 25 5.14 19.50 9.23
N TYR A 26 4.26 18.50 9.30
CA TYR A 26 2.84 18.59 8.98
C TYR A 26 2.01 18.73 10.27
N PRO A 27 0.75 19.22 10.19
CA PRO A 27 -0.11 19.38 11.36
C PRO A 27 -0.27 18.11 12.20
N SER A 28 -0.32 16.93 11.58
CA SER A 28 -0.26 15.64 12.25
C SER A 28 0.30 14.54 11.32
N THR A 29 0.46 13.33 11.87
CA THR A 29 0.85 12.16 11.10
C THR A 29 -0.19 11.80 10.03
N TRP A 30 -1.47 12.18 10.20
CA TRP A 30 -2.51 12.02 9.19
C TRP A 30 -2.22 12.86 7.95
N GLU A 31 -1.92 14.15 8.10
CA GLU A 31 -1.58 15.02 6.96
C GLU A 31 -0.27 14.59 6.28
N LEU A 32 0.75 14.20 7.04
CA LEU A 32 2.01 13.68 6.47
C LEU A 32 1.76 12.43 5.62
N SER A 33 1.06 11.44 6.17
CA SER A 33 0.80 10.18 5.46
C SER A 33 -0.12 10.38 4.25
N SER A 34 -1.10 11.28 4.35
CA SER A 34 -1.96 11.68 3.23
C SER A 34 -1.18 12.35 2.10
N ALA A 35 -0.26 13.27 2.42
CA ALA A 35 0.57 13.91 1.40
C ALA A 35 1.44 12.88 0.67
N ARG A 36 2.00 11.90 1.40
CA ARG A 36 2.81 10.83 0.82
C ARG A 36 1.99 9.91 -0.10
N SER A 37 0.85 9.39 0.35
CA SER A 37 0.04 8.48 -0.46
C SER A 37 -0.52 9.15 -1.70
N VAL A 38 -0.99 10.40 -1.59
CA VAL A 38 -1.47 11.18 -2.74
C VAL A 38 -0.34 11.44 -3.75
N ASN A 39 0.88 11.78 -3.29
CA ASN A 39 2.01 11.99 -4.21
C ASN A 39 2.39 10.72 -4.98
N VAL A 40 2.38 9.55 -4.32
CA VAL A 40 2.64 8.27 -4.99
C VAL A 40 1.51 7.94 -5.97
N LEU A 41 0.25 8.11 -5.59
CA LEU A 41 -0.90 7.94 -6.49
C LEU A 41 -0.74 8.81 -7.74
N ARG A 42 -0.47 10.10 -7.57
CA ARG A 42 -0.27 11.03 -8.68
C ARG A 42 0.86 10.58 -9.59
N TYR A 43 1.99 10.18 -9.02
CA TYR A 43 3.09 9.65 -9.82
C TYR A 43 2.68 8.42 -10.65
N LEU A 44 1.93 7.49 -10.05
CA LEU A 44 1.43 6.28 -10.72
C LEU A 44 0.41 6.58 -11.83
N VAL A 45 -0.40 7.62 -11.68
CA VAL A 45 -1.31 8.11 -12.73
C VAL A 45 -0.53 8.81 -13.83
N ASP A 46 0.24 9.84 -13.47
CA ASP A 46 0.89 10.76 -14.41
C ASP A 46 2.01 10.08 -15.22
N HIS A 47 2.72 9.11 -14.62
CA HIS A 47 3.90 8.47 -15.22
C HIS A 47 3.77 6.95 -15.34
N GLY A 48 2.85 6.33 -14.61
CA GLY A 48 2.68 4.87 -14.56
C GLY A 48 1.58 4.32 -15.47
N GLY A 49 0.76 5.19 -16.08
CA GLY A 49 -0.31 4.79 -16.99
C GLY A 49 -1.52 4.13 -16.31
N ILE A 50 -1.66 4.31 -14.99
CA ILE A 50 -2.82 3.82 -14.24
C ILE A 50 -3.99 4.77 -14.45
N SER A 51 -5.16 4.22 -14.79
CA SER A 51 -6.40 4.99 -14.93
C SER A 51 -6.77 5.65 -13.60
N PRO A 52 -7.07 6.96 -13.56
CA PRO A 52 -7.50 7.66 -12.33
C PRO A 52 -8.72 7.04 -11.66
N GLY A 53 -9.57 6.34 -12.42
CA GLY A 53 -10.75 5.66 -11.90
C GLY A 53 -10.47 4.31 -11.22
N HIS A 54 -9.25 3.78 -11.31
CA HIS A 54 -8.85 2.48 -10.75
C HIS A 54 -7.83 2.60 -9.62
N ILE A 55 -7.61 3.81 -9.09
CA ILE A 55 -6.64 4.04 -8.02
C ILE A 55 -7.17 5.00 -6.97
N GLY A 56 -7.02 4.63 -5.70
CA GLY A 56 -7.35 5.44 -4.53
C GLY A 56 -6.16 5.62 -3.60
N ALA A 57 -6.28 6.57 -2.67
CA ALA A 57 -5.31 6.78 -1.61
C ALA A 57 -6.00 6.77 -0.24
N VAL A 58 -5.35 6.14 0.74
CA VAL A 58 -5.76 6.14 2.14
C VAL A 58 -4.57 6.61 2.98
N ALA A 59 -4.86 7.28 4.08
CA ALA A 59 -3.87 7.72 5.07
C ALA A 59 -4.20 7.08 6.41
N PHE A 60 -3.21 6.48 7.06
CA PHE A 60 -3.36 5.88 8.40
C PHE A 60 -2.60 6.62 9.49
N GLY A 61 -1.80 7.63 9.13
CA GLY A 61 -0.86 8.26 10.07
C GLY A 61 0.00 7.21 10.78
N SER A 62 0.12 7.35 12.09
CA SER A 62 0.80 6.41 12.98
C SER A 62 -0.11 5.31 13.55
N ALA A 63 -1.36 5.17 13.07
CA ALA A 63 -2.32 4.23 13.66
C ALA A 63 -2.08 2.75 13.28
N ARG A 64 -1.31 2.47 12.22
CA ARG A 64 -1.01 1.11 11.72
C ARG A 64 0.49 0.85 11.70
N GLN A 65 1.10 0.80 12.88
CA GLN A 65 2.52 0.49 13.05
C GLN A 65 2.77 -1.00 12.90
N VAL A 66 3.89 -1.36 12.28
CA VAL A 66 4.34 -2.76 12.12
C VAL A 66 5.30 -3.18 13.24
N ASN A 67 5.90 -2.21 13.93
CA ASN A 67 6.77 -2.35 15.09
C ASN A 67 6.72 -1.07 15.95
N ASP A 68 7.43 -1.06 17.08
CA ASP A 68 7.57 0.16 17.90
C ASP A 68 8.43 1.24 17.21
N ASP A 69 8.46 2.46 17.74
CA ASP A 69 9.27 3.58 17.22
C ASP A 69 10.49 3.87 18.11
N SER A 70 11.07 2.86 18.77
CA SER A 70 12.16 3.07 19.75
C SER A 70 13.51 3.40 19.12
N THR A 71 13.71 3.07 17.84
CA THR A 71 14.94 3.34 17.10
C THR A 71 14.63 3.90 15.72
N GLU A 72 15.58 4.66 15.16
CA GLU A 72 15.43 5.24 13.82
C GLU A 72 15.19 4.17 12.74
N ALA A 73 15.85 3.01 12.87
CA ALA A 73 15.66 1.89 11.95
C ALA A 73 14.24 1.33 12.01
N LEU A 74 13.66 1.25 13.21
CA LEU A 74 12.28 0.81 13.42
C LEU A 74 11.27 1.86 12.94
N MET A 75 11.53 3.14 13.18
CA MET A 75 10.70 4.24 12.66
C MET A 75 10.65 4.22 11.13
N GLU A 76 11.76 3.91 10.46
CA GLU A 76 11.79 3.87 8.99
C GLU A 76 10.86 2.80 8.41
N LEU A 77 10.74 1.65 9.09
CA LEU A 77 9.76 0.61 8.71
C LEU A 77 8.32 1.12 8.81
N ASN A 78 8.03 1.99 9.78
CA ASN A 78 6.71 2.62 9.93
C ASN A 78 6.47 3.77 8.94
N ARG A 79 7.52 4.39 8.38
CA ARG A 79 7.47 5.45 7.37
C ARG A 79 7.39 4.88 5.94
N ARG A 80 6.45 3.98 5.68
CA ARG A 80 6.27 3.37 4.34
C ARG A 80 4.99 3.83 3.61
N VAL A 81 4.96 3.50 2.32
CA VAL A 81 3.74 3.57 1.48
C VAL A 81 3.50 2.18 0.93
N ASP A 82 2.33 1.62 1.20
CA ASP A 82 1.94 0.30 0.71
C ASP A 82 1.11 0.48 -0.57
N VAL A 83 1.42 -0.26 -1.63
CA VAL A 83 0.63 -0.27 -2.87
C VAL A 83 -0.10 -1.60 -2.94
N VAL A 84 -1.39 -1.55 -2.65
CA VAL A 84 -2.26 -2.73 -2.53
C VAL A 84 -3.03 -2.91 -3.83
N VAL A 85 -2.96 -4.12 -4.40
CA VAL A 85 -3.77 -4.51 -5.55
C VAL A 85 -4.96 -5.31 -5.04
N LEU A 86 -6.16 -4.77 -5.21
CA LEU A 86 -7.39 -5.36 -4.72
C LEU A 86 -7.86 -6.46 -5.68
N SER A 87 -8.13 -7.64 -5.11
CA SER A 87 -8.69 -8.74 -5.88
C SER A 87 -10.17 -8.51 -6.17
N ASP A 88 -10.57 -8.72 -7.41
CA ASP A 88 -11.96 -8.70 -7.89
C ASP A 88 -12.70 -10.03 -7.66
N ARG A 89 -12.03 -11.02 -7.07
CA ARG A 89 -12.59 -12.35 -6.87
C ARG A 89 -13.53 -12.37 -5.66
N PRO A 90 -14.60 -13.19 -5.70
CA PRO A 90 -15.45 -13.42 -4.54
C PRO A 90 -14.65 -13.88 -3.33
N GLU A 91 -15.07 -13.48 -2.13
CA GLU A 91 -14.36 -13.81 -0.88
C GLU A 91 -14.19 -15.32 -0.67
N VAL A 92 -15.21 -16.12 -1.07
CA VAL A 92 -15.12 -17.59 -1.05
C VAL A 92 -13.94 -18.13 -1.87
N VAL A 93 -13.58 -17.47 -2.97
CA VAL A 93 -12.40 -17.83 -3.78
C VAL A 93 -11.12 -17.34 -3.13
N ARG A 94 -11.12 -16.14 -2.55
CA ARG A 94 -9.96 -15.56 -1.87
C ARG A 94 -9.55 -16.36 -0.64
N ALA A 95 -10.52 -16.91 0.09
CA ALA A 95 -10.28 -17.78 1.23
C ALA A 95 -9.49 -19.05 0.88
N LEU A 96 -9.48 -19.47 -0.39
CA LEU A 96 -8.73 -20.64 -0.88
C LEU A 96 -7.27 -20.32 -1.23
N ILE A 97 -6.88 -19.04 -1.28
CA ILE A 97 -5.51 -18.62 -1.66
C ILE A 97 -4.44 -19.29 -0.78
N PRO A 98 -4.55 -19.34 0.57
CA PRO A 98 -3.53 -19.95 1.40
C PRO A 98 -3.30 -21.43 1.07
N GLU A 99 -4.36 -22.19 0.78
CA GLU A 99 -4.26 -23.61 0.41
C GLU A 99 -3.65 -23.79 -0.98
N ALA A 100 -4.10 -22.98 -1.95
CA ALA A 100 -3.55 -23.00 -3.31
C ALA A 100 -2.04 -22.71 -3.33
N LEU A 101 -1.57 -21.78 -2.50
CA LEU A 101 -0.15 -21.47 -2.37
C LEU A 101 0.64 -22.63 -1.74
N LYS A 102 0.09 -23.31 -0.72
CA LYS A 102 0.72 -24.50 -0.10
C LYS A 102 0.80 -25.66 -1.09
N ALA A 103 -0.27 -25.93 -1.84
CA ALA A 103 -0.30 -27.00 -2.84
C ALA A 103 0.74 -26.77 -3.95
N ARG A 104 0.93 -25.51 -4.39
CA ARG A 104 1.95 -25.13 -5.35
C ARG A 104 3.38 -25.26 -4.79
N ALA A 105 3.58 -25.04 -3.50
CA ALA A 105 4.89 -25.14 -2.84
C ALA A 105 5.29 -26.60 -2.53
N GLY A 106 4.33 -27.50 -2.28
CA GLY A 106 4.58 -28.92 -2.02
C GLY A 106 4.65 -29.82 -3.25
N GLY A 107 4.43 -29.27 -4.46
CA GLY A 107 4.48 -29.98 -5.73
C GLY A 107 5.74 -29.72 -6.57
N GLN A 108 6.80 -29.19 -5.96
CA GLN A 108 8.15 -29.08 -6.55
C GLN A 108 9.14 -29.95 -5.80
#